data_AF-A0A2V8UQC5-F1
#
_entry.id   AF-A0A2V8UQC5-F1
#
_cell.length_a   1.000
_cell.length_b   1.000
_cell.length_c   1.000
_cell.angle_alpha   90.00
_cell.angle_beta   90.00
_cell.angle_gamma   90.00
#
_symmetry.space_group_name_H-M   'P 1'
#
loop_
_entity.id
_entity.type
_entity.pdbx_description
1 polymer ?
#
loop_
_entity_poly.entity_id
_entity_poly.type
_entity_poly.pdbx_seq_one_letter_code
_entity_poly.pdbx_strand_id
1 'polypeptide(L)'
;MEKVAGIGGLFFRARDPAAFGQWYLEHLGIPLTPSSYDELPWRQEAGPTVFSPFQDASDYFGDSKQMWMVNFRLRDLVDIDPQHYPNGRFARLHDPAGNPIELWQPAGPGGAGLGGCTPKA
;
A
#
# COMPACT_ATOMS: atom_id res chain seq x y z
N MET A 1 21.47 18.28 -8.58
CA MET A 1 20.63 17.24 -9.20
C MET A 1 19.39 17.12 -8.34
N GLU A 2 18.21 17.24 -8.95
CA GLU A 2 16.93 17.21 -8.22
C GLU A 2 16.66 15.79 -7.68
N LYS A 3 16.05 15.70 -6.49
CA LYS A 3 15.63 14.42 -5.89
C LYS A 3 14.17 14.12 -6.26
N VAL A 4 13.81 12.83 -6.30
CA VAL A 4 12.41 12.44 -6.52
C VAL A 4 11.50 13.00 -5.41
N ALA A 5 10.32 13.52 -5.80
CA ALA A 5 9.40 14.18 -4.87
C ALA A 5 8.32 13.25 -4.28
N GLY A 6 8.10 12.07 -4.88
CA GLY A 6 7.08 11.12 -4.45
C GLY A 6 6.84 10.00 -5.46
N ILE A 7 5.81 9.20 -5.23
CA ILE A 7 5.37 8.14 -6.14
C ILE A 7 4.37 8.73 -7.14
N GLY A 8 4.74 8.75 -8.42
CA GLY A 8 3.88 9.25 -9.50
C GLY A 8 2.85 8.25 -10.02
N GLY A 9 3.02 6.96 -9.71
CA GLY A 9 2.10 5.91 -10.11
C GLY A 9 2.57 4.53 -9.66
N LEU A 10 1.63 3.60 -9.60
CA LEU A 10 1.86 2.18 -9.40
C LEU A 10 1.25 1.45 -10.59
N PHE A 11 2.04 0.66 -11.29
CA PHE A 11 1.62 -0.08 -12.47
C PHE A 11 1.92 -1.56 -12.28
N PHE A 12 0.93 -2.41 -12.52
CA PHE A 12 1.06 -3.86 -12.40
C PHE A 12 0.26 -4.53 -13.52
N ARG A 13 0.58 -5.78 -13.80
CA ARG A 13 -0.09 -6.56 -14.85
C ARG A 13 -1.35 -7.20 -14.30
N ALA A 14 -2.44 -7.13 -15.05
CA ALA A 14 -3.70 -7.81 -14.75
C ALA A 14 -4.16 -8.60 -15.98
N ARG A 15 -4.75 -9.78 -15.75
CA ARG A 15 -5.40 -10.57 -16.82
C ARG A 15 -6.68 -9.88 -17.34
N ASP A 16 -7.38 -9.19 -16.45
CA ASP A 16 -8.56 -8.37 -16.75
C ASP A 16 -8.41 -7.00 -16.06
N PRO A 17 -7.83 -5.99 -16.72
CA PRO A 17 -7.62 -4.68 -16.12
C PRO A 17 -8.91 -3.97 -15.67
N ALA A 18 -10.03 -4.21 -16.37
CA ALA A 18 -11.30 -3.58 -16.04
C ALA A 18 -11.87 -4.16 -14.74
N ALA A 19 -11.91 -5.49 -14.61
CA ALA A 19 -12.36 -6.14 -13.38
C ALA A 19 -11.46 -5.80 -12.19
N PHE A 20 -10.16 -5.68 -12.40
CA PHE A 20 -9.22 -5.28 -11.34
C PHE A 20 -9.48 -3.85 -10.88
N GLY A 21 -9.57 -2.91 -11.82
CA GLY A 21 -9.89 -1.52 -11.48
C GLY A 21 -11.16 -1.40 -10.65
N GLN A 22 -12.22 -2.14 -11.03
CA GLN A 22 -13.47 -2.17 -10.28
C GLN A 22 -13.28 -2.77 -8.88
N TRP A 23 -12.54 -3.86 -8.75
CA TRP A 23 -12.27 -4.45 -7.44
C TRP A 23 -11.58 -3.48 -6.48
N TYR A 24 -10.56 -2.74 -6.96
CA TYR A 24 -9.86 -1.71 -6.17
C TYR A 24 -10.77 -0.54 -5.79
N LEU A 25 -11.68 -0.13 -6.68
CA LEU A 25 -12.68 0.89 -6.39
C LEU A 25 -13.65 0.41 -5.31
N GLU A 26 -14.22 -0.78 -5.48
CA GLU A 26 -15.24 -1.34 -4.59
C GLU A 26 -14.70 -1.63 -3.18
N HIS A 27 -13.47 -2.18 -3.08
CA HIS A 27 -12.94 -2.67 -1.81
C HIS A 27 -12.06 -1.65 -1.10
N LEU A 28 -11.32 -0.82 -1.85
CA LEU A 28 -10.33 0.13 -1.31
C LEU A 28 -10.63 1.59 -1.65
N GLY A 29 -11.68 1.88 -2.43
CA GLY A 29 -12.05 3.24 -2.81
C GLY A 29 -11.06 3.93 -3.76
N ILE A 30 -10.18 3.17 -4.41
CA ILE A 30 -9.21 3.72 -5.37
C ILE A 30 -9.93 3.95 -6.70
N PRO A 31 -10.04 5.20 -7.19
CA PRO A 31 -10.75 5.48 -8.42
C PRO A 31 -10.03 4.86 -9.63
N LEU A 32 -10.81 4.54 -10.66
CA LEU A 32 -10.29 4.03 -11.92
C LEU A 32 -9.26 4.98 -12.52
N THR A 33 -8.31 4.42 -13.27
CA THR A 33 -7.34 5.22 -14.01
C THR A 33 -8.06 6.10 -15.03
N PRO A 34 -7.71 7.40 -15.14
CA PRO A 34 -8.23 8.29 -16.15
C PRO A 34 -8.17 7.70 -17.56
N SER A 35 -9.27 7.78 -18.29
CA SER A 35 -9.36 7.33 -19.70
C SER A 35 -9.07 8.45 -20.70
N SER A 36 -9.01 9.69 -20.21
CA SER A 36 -8.79 10.91 -21.01
C SER A 36 -7.95 11.92 -20.23
N TYR A 37 -7.47 12.96 -20.93
CA TYR A 37 -6.68 14.03 -20.32
C TYR A 37 -7.50 15.02 -19.49
N ASP A 38 -8.83 15.01 -19.61
CA ASP A 38 -9.73 15.87 -18.84
C ASP A 38 -10.05 15.27 -17.46
N GLU A 39 -9.73 13.99 -17.26
CA GLU A 39 -9.88 13.27 -16.00
C GLU A 39 -8.61 13.36 -15.15
N LEU A 40 -8.78 13.56 -13.85
CA LEU A 40 -7.67 13.63 -12.91
C LEU A 40 -7.37 12.26 -12.30
N PRO A 41 -6.08 11.87 -12.16
CA PRO A 41 -5.73 10.66 -11.44
C PRO A 41 -6.08 10.78 -9.95
N TRP A 42 -6.11 9.65 -9.27
CA TRP A 42 -6.34 9.59 -7.82
C TRP A 42 -5.43 10.56 -7.06
N ARG A 43 -6.06 11.49 -6.32
CA ARG A 43 -5.37 12.39 -5.39
C ARG A 43 -5.39 11.82 -3.99
N GLN A 44 -4.24 11.35 -3.54
CA GLN A 44 -4.07 10.75 -2.22
C GLN A 44 -3.97 11.82 -1.12
N GLU A 45 -4.36 11.46 0.09
CA GLU A 45 -4.08 12.27 1.28
C GLU A 45 -2.57 12.32 1.56
N ALA A 46 -2.08 13.47 2.03
CA ALA A 46 -0.68 13.62 2.41
C ALA A 46 -0.28 12.68 3.56
N GLY A 47 1.02 12.40 3.67
CA GLY A 47 1.61 11.67 4.80
C GLY A 47 2.75 10.75 4.39
N PRO A 48 3.21 9.87 5.29
CA PRO A 48 4.45 9.13 5.09
C PRO A 48 4.32 8.07 3.98
N THR A 49 5.44 7.83 3.30
CA THR A 49 5.63 6.68 2.41
C THR A 49 6.82 5.89 2.93
N VAL A 50 6.58 4.64 3.33
CA VAL A 50 7.68 3.72 3.68
C VAL A 50 8.27 3.18 2.38
N PHE A 51 9.54 3.47 2.14
CA PHE A 51 10.28 2.95 0.99
C PHE A 51 11.42 2.08 1.51
N SER A 52 11.25 0.75 1.48
CA SER A 52 12.14 -0.17 2.17
C SER A 52 12.44 -1.43 1.34
N PRO A 53 13.71 -1.78 1.15
CA PRO A 53 14.10 -3.08 0.64
C PRO A 53 14.07 -4.14 1.75
N PHE A 54 13.76 -5.38 1.37
CA PHE A 54 13.80 -6.54 2.24
C PHE A 54 14.89 -7.51 1.77
N GLN A 55 15.25 -8.49 2.61
CA GLN A 55 16.09 -9.60 2.19
C GLN A 55 15.36 -10.41 1.10
N ASP A 56 16.10 -10.86 0.09
CA ASP A 56 15.57 -11.64 -1.04
C ASP A 56 14.83 -12.91 -0.59
N ALA A 57 15.29 -13.52 0.51
CA ALA A 57 14.70 -14.74 1.08
C ALA A 57 13.55 -14.47 2.08
N SER A 58 13.07 -13.23 2.20
CA SER A 58 12.00 -12.90 3.14
C SER A 58 10.67 -13.50 2.71
N ASP A 59 9.96 -14.14 3.64
CA ASP A 59 8.61 -14.65 3.47
C ASP A 59 7.53 -13.56 3.62
N TYR A 60 7.93 -12.32 3.91
CA TYR A 60 7.03 -11.19 4.15
C TYR A 60 6.03 -10.95 3.01
N PHE A 61 6.45 -11.22 1.77
CA PHE A 61 5.69 -11.01 0.53
C PHE A 61 4.78 -12.20 0.16
N GLY A 62 4.84 -13.30 0.91
CA GLY A 62 4.13 -14.54 0.58
C GLY A 62 4.87 -15.37 -0.45
N ASP A 63 4.39 -15.38 -1.71
CA ASP A 63 5.02 -16.16 -2.78
C ASP A 63 6.46 -15.66 -3.05
N SER A 64 7.42 -16.58 -3.08
CA SER A 64 8.83 -16.31 -3.40
C SER A 64 9.08 -15.61 -4.75
N LYS A 65 8.13 -15.66 -5.69
CA LYS A 65 8.21 -14.97 -6.98
C LYS A 65 7.73 -13.52 -6.90
N GLN A 66 7.11 -13.13 -5.79
CA GLN A 66 6.56 -11.81 -5.58
C GLN A 66 7.68 -10.83 -5.24
N MET A 67 7.90 -9.86 -6.13
CA MET A 67 9.01 -8.90 -6.01
C MET A 67 8.64 -7.60 -5.31
N TRP A 68 7.35 -7.35 -5.12
CA TRP A 68 6.84 -6.11 -4.53
C TRP A 68 5.51 -6.35 -3.80
N MET A 69 5.23 -5.51 -2.83
CA MET A 69 3.94 -5.41 -2.13
C MET A 69 3.55 -3.93 -2.09
N VAL A 70 2.26 -3.64 -2.03
CA VAL A 70 1.76 -2.28 -1.83
C VAL A 70 1.19 -2.15 -0.43
N ASN A 71 1.61 -1.11 0.28
CA ASN A 71 1.10 -0.77 1.59
C ASN A 71 0.23 0.51 1.48
N PHE A 72 -1.08 0.36 1.69
CA PHE A 72 -2.04 1.46 1.66
C PHE A 72 -2.29 2.03 3.05
N ARG A 73 -2.34 3.36 3.15
CA ARG A 73 -2.67 4.07 4.40
C ARG A 73 -4.17 4.18 4.59
N LEU A 74 -4.65 3.79 5.76
CA LEU A 74 -6.03 3.93 6.19
C LEU A 74 -6.12 4.82 7.44
N ARG A 75 -7.22 5.56 7.57
CA ARG A 75 -7.52 6.35 8.78
C ARG A 75 -8.02 5.48 9.93
N ASP A 76 -8.78 4.44 9.59
CA ASP A 76 -9.34 3.50 10.55
C ASP A 76 -9.36 2.08 9.97
N LEU A 77 -8.90 1.12 10.76
CA LEU A 77 -8.73 -0.27 10.36
C LEU A 77 -9.55 -1.15 11.30
N VAL A 78 -10.45 -1.96 10.73
CA VAL A 78 -11.44 -2.74 11.49
C VAL A 78 -11.05 -4.22 11.66
N ASP A 79 -10.35 -4.80 10.69
CA ASP A 79 -9.85 -6.18 10.74
C ASP A 79 -8.34 -6.15 10.89
N ILE A 80 -7.87 -6.18 12.14
CA ILE A 80 -6.49 -5.86 12.50
C ILE A 80 -5.74 -7.15 12.84
N ASP A 81 -4.49 -7.25 12.37
CA ASP A 81 -3.50 -8.21 12.86
C ASP A 81 -3.38 -8.09 14.40
N PRO A 82 -3.61 -9.18 15.16
CA PRO A 82 -3.58 -9.14 16.62
C PRO A 82 -2.20 -8.76 17.20
N GLN A 83 -1.13 -8.84 16.41
CA GLN A 83 0.19 -8.42 16.84
C GLN A 83 0.29 -6.90 17.02
N HIS A 84 0.94 -6.48 18.10
CA HIS A 84 1.18 -5.07 18.38
C HIS A 84 2.43 -4.56 17.65
N TYR A 85 2.31 -3.41 16.99
CA TYR A 85 3.43 -2.72 16.36
C TYR A 85 3.48 -1.25 16.81
N PRO A 86 4.66 -0.72 17.13
CA PRO A 86 4.80 0.67 17.61
C PRO A 86 4.48 1.71 16.53
N ASN A 87 4.62 1.34 15.25
CA ASN A 87 4.40 2.22 14.10
C ASN A 87 2.96 2.21 13.56
N GLY A 88 2.07 1.39 14.12
CA GLY A 88 0.65 1.41 13.75
C GLY A 88 -0.04 0.05 13.80
N ARG A 89 -1.19 -0.02 13.15
CA ARG A 89 -2.02 -1.22 13.02
C ARG A 89 -2.01 -1.70 11.58
N PHE A 90 -2.05 -3.02 11.37
CA PHE A 90 -1.89 -3.62 10.05
C PHE A 90 -2.98 -4.64 9.76
N ALA A 91 -3.30 -4.81 8.48
CA ALA A 91 -4.06 -5.93 7.94
C ALA A 91 -3.42 -6.38 6.64
N ARG A 92 -3.70 -7.63 6.23
CA ARG A 92 -3.23 -8.16 4.95
C ARG A 92 -4.35 -8.79 4.17
N LEU A 93 -4.29 -8.59 2.87
CA LEU A 93 -5.20 -9.19 1.92
C LEU A 93 -4.49 -9.37 0.58
N HIS A 94 -5.14 -10.04 -0.35
CA HIS A 94 -4.65 -10.19 -1.71
C HIS A 94 -5.68 -9.60 -2.67
N ASP A 95 -5.19 -9.00 -3.75
CA ASP A 95 -6.06 -8.64 -4.88
C ASP A 95 -6.50 -9.90 -5.65
N PRO A 96 -7.36 -9.78 -6.68
CA PRO A 96 -7.80 -10.93 -7.47
C PRO A 96 -6.69 -11.65 -8.26
N ALA A 97 -5.49 -11.09 -8.37
CA ALA A 97 -4.32 -11.75 -9.00
C ALA A 97 -3.47 -12.51 -7.98
N GLY A 98 -3.74 -12.34 -6.69
CA GLY A 98 -2.87 -12.83 -5.63
C GLY A 98 -1.71 -11.89 -5.33
N ASN A 99 -1.72 -10.62 -5.78
CA ASN A 99 -0.72 -9.65 -5.36
C ASN A 99 -0.95 -9.32 -3.88
N PRO A 100 0.09 -9.32 -3.04
CA PRO A 100 -0.06 -8.99 -1.63
C PRO A 100 -0.32 -7.50 -1.43
N ILE A 101 -1.30 -7.20 -0.59
CA ILE A 101 -1.66 -5.87 -0.14
C ILE A 101 -1.55 -5.83 1.37
N GLU A 102 -0.86 -4.82 1.87
CA GLU A 102 -0.86 -4.45 3.27
C GLU A 102 -1.69 -3.18 3.48
N LEU A 103 -2.53 -3.19 4.50
CA LEU A 103 -3.24 -2.01 4.96
C LEU A 103 -2.59 -1.55 6.25
N TRP A 104 -2.29 -0.26 6.35
CA TRP A 104 -1.62 0.32 7.49
C TRP A 104 -2.39 1.53 8.01
N GLN A 105 -2.75 1.49 9.28
CA GLN A 105 -3.19 2.66 10.02
C GLN A 105 -2.02 3.18 10.86
N PRO A 106 -1.41 4.33 10.51
CA PRO A 106 -0.28 4.87 11.24
C PRO A 106 -0.62 5.14 12.71
N ALA A 107 0.34 4.90 13.60
CA ALA A 107 0.26 5.44 14.96
C ALA A 107 0.17 6.97 14.87
N GLY A 108 -0.76 7.58 15.60
CA GLY A 108 -0.93 9.04 15.62
C GLY A 108 0.32 9.75 16.17
N PRO A 109 0.39 11.09 16.12
CA PRO A 109 1.58 11.88 16.48
C PRO A 109 2.17 11.64 17.89
N GLY A 110 1.42 10.99 18.79
CA GLY A 110 1.87 10.61 20.14
C GLY A 110 2.42 9.19 20.29
N GLY A 111 2.35 8.35 19.25
CA GLY A 111 2.91 7.00 19.25
C GLY A 111 4.21 7.00 18.45
N ALA A 112 5.33 7.18 19.14
CA ALA A 112 6.69 7.25 18.60
C ALA A 112 6.84 8.23 17.41
N GLY A 113 7.46 9.38 17.67
CA GLY A 113 7.87 10.31 16.62
C GLY A 113 8.55 9.58 15.45
N LEU A 114 8.45 10.21 14.28
CA LEU A 114 8.85 9.76 12.93
C LEU A 114 10.29 9.18 12.76
N GLY A 115 11.00 8.82 13.83
CA GLY A 115 12.31 8.18 13.85
C GLY A 115 12.31 6.65 13.95
N GLY A 116 11.18 5.97 13.73
CA GLY A 116 11.11 4.51 13.89
C GLY A 116 10.05 3.81 13.05
N CYS A 117 9.85 4.20 11.79
CA CYS A 117 9.17 3.32 10.83
C CYS A 117 10.13 2.20 10.41
N THR A 118 10.48 1.32 11.34
CA THR A 118 11.00 0.01 10.95
C THR A 118 9.84 -0.72 10.28
N PRO A 119 10.01 -1.26 9.06
CA PRO A 119 9.00 -2.14 8.49
C PRO A 119 8.68 -3.22 9.52
N LYS A 120 7.42 -3.68 9.53
CA LYS A 120 7.12 -4.97 10.13
C LYS A 120 8.12 -5.96 9.51
N ALA A 121 9.00 -6.54 10.32
CA ALA A 121 9.86 -7.63 9.87
C ALA A 121 9.03 -8.91 9.94
#